data_AF-A0A4Q3CK30-F1
#
_entry.id   AF-A0A4Q3CK30-F1
#
_cell.length_a   1.000
_cell.length_b   1.000
_cell.length_c   1.000
_cell.angle_alpha   90.00
_cell.angle_beta   90.00
_cell.angle_gamma   90.00
#
_symmetry.space_group_name_H-M   'P 1'
#
loop_
_entity.id
_entity.type
_entity.pdbx_description
1 polymer ?
#
loop_
_entity_poly.entity_id
_entity_poly.type
_entity_poly.pdbx_seq_one_letter_code
_entity_poly.pdbx_strand_id
1 'polypeptide(L)'
;MADTNTLAYGRGEFVNGTTQGYSYDNSGNLGSDLSKAISSVVYTWFNKPATVTYSNGNVIRYVYDAGGSKLGEFITEGGVTKRLHYIGNIVYENQAVQYMSTPVGRTNLRNNESKEEFLIKDRLGNVRAVIADVPAGTGVGTMRSYSAGYEPAEAANEEQFFDKVSELREEKPGSTGPEDVKAALLEGTQQATGTSILLKVMAGDKIAVNAENFYEALQANPEDVVSGEAVMAQVLNSMAGGGATLSGSEGGTANMLSNGTDPAALQGAYEALQAAETDSTRPRSYLNYLFFDEQMQLVQEHSRLWQADGEADWKTIGTDEAVEVPENGYIAVYLSNQGAEPVYFDNLALTLTPGVLLEEKHYYPYGLPIQGWGNVATGALPNRQRYQGNEYREEAGLNWMDFHNRQYDPQLGRFLGVDALADAGGQQVLSP
;
A
#
# COMPACT_ATOMS: atom_id res chain seq x y z
N MET A 1 -28.30 18.56 -11.90
CA MET A 1 -27.92 17.19 -12.27
C MET A 1 -27.63 16.48 -10.96
N ALA A 2 -28.40 15.46 -10.62
CA ALA A 2 -28.13 14.65 -9.43
C ALA A 2 -27.11 13.60 -9.83
N ASP A 3 -25.94 13.63 -9.20
CA ASP A 3 -24.99 12.53 -9.33
C ASP A 3 -25.54 11.36 -8.51
N THR A 4 -25.97 10.30 -9.20
CA THR A 4 -26.50 9.08 -8.61
C THR A 4 -25.39 8.06 -8.31
N ASN A 5 -24.12 8.39 -8.59
CA ASN A 5 -22.95 7.52 -8.47
C ASN A 5 -21.86 8.13 -7.58
N THR A 6 -22.20 8.75 -6.45
CA THR A 6 -21.19 9.04 -5.42
C THR A 6 -20.75 7.74 -4.75
N LEU A 7 -19.78 7.06 -5.37
CA LEU A 7 -18.86 6.17 -4.66
C LEU A 7 -18.35 6.94 -3.44
N ALA A 8 -18.52 6.37 -2.25
CA ALA A 8 -17.98 6.96 -1.04
C ALA A 8 -16.45 6.71 -1.00
N TYR A 9 -15.65 7.65 -1.50
CA TYR A 9 -14.19 7.67 -1.43
C TYR A 9 -13.65 7.84 0.01
N GLY A 10 -14.51 8.02 1.02
CA GLY A 10 -14.14 8.02 2.43
C GLY A 10 -13.42 9.29 2.88
N ARG A 11 -13.62 10.42 2.17
CA ARG A 11 -12.95 11.71 2.45
C ARG A 11 -13.88 12.83 2.92
N GLY A 12 -15.05 12.46 3.45
CA GLY A 12 -16.09 13.43 3.83
C GLY A 12 -16.79 14.03 2.61
N GLU A 13 -17.10 13.20 1.62
CA GLU A 13 -17.82 13.65 0.42
C GLU A 13 -19.27 14.04 0.68
N PHE A 14 -19.84 14.74 -0.29
CA PHE A 14 -21.23 15.12 -0.29
C PHE A 14 -22.10 13.86 -0.31
N VAL A 15 -22.63 13.48 0.86
CA VAL A 15 -23.70 12.50 0.94
C VAL A 15 -24.98 13.20 0.49
N ASN A 16 -25.50 12.82 -0.68
CA ASN A 16 -26.75 13.33 -1.20
C ASN A 16 -27.89 13.01 -0.21
N GLY A 17 -28.48 14.05 0.41
CA GLY A 17 -29.63 13.92 1.31
C GLY A 17 -29.44 14.45 2.74
N THR A 18 -28.21 14.75 3.17
CA THR A 18 -27.96 15.44 4.45
C THR A 18 -27.86 16.94 4.21
N THR A 19 -28.61 17.75 4.96
CA THR A 19 -28.51 19.21 4.93
C THR A 19 -27.06 19.62 5.20
N GLN A 20 -26.38 20.14 4.18
CA GLN A 20 -24.99 20.56 4.26
C GLN A 20 -24.88 21.72 5.26
N GLY A 21 -24.27 21.45 6.41
CA GLY A 21 -24.23 22.37 7.55
C GLY A 21 -22.84 22.96 7.76
N TYR A 22 -22.37 23.79 6.83
CA TYR A 22 -21.25 24.67 7.13
C TYR A 22 -21.75 25.81 8.00
N SER A 23 -21.11 26.04 9.14
CA SER A 23 -21.29 27.27 9.91
C SER A 23 -20.01 28.10 9.84
N TYR A 24 -20.15 29.40 10.07
CA TYR A 24 -19.04 30.32 10.13
C TYR A 24 -19.18 31.19 11.37
N ASP A 25 -18.06 31.56 11.97
CA ASP A 25 -18.04 32.57 13.02
C ASP A 25 -18.24 33.98 12.43
N ASN A 26 -18.36 34.99 13.30
CA ASN A 26 -18.54 36.39 12.87
C ASN A 26 -17.33 36.94 12.11
N SER A 27 -16.16 36.32 12.22
CA SER A 27 -14.93 36.67 11.49
C SER A 27 -14.85 35.96 10.13
N GLY A 28 -15.83 35.12 9.78
CA GLY A 28 -15.89 34.37 8.53
C GLY A 28 -14.98 33.14 8.52
N ASN A 29 -14.52 32.66 9.67
CA ASN A 29 -13.82 31.38 9.77
C ASN A 29 -14.82 30.23 9.85
N LEU A 30 -14.47 29.07 9.29
CA LEU A 30 -15.27 27.85 9.34
C LEU A 30 -15.52 27.44 10.80
N GLY A 31 -16.78 27.44 11.24
CA GLY A 31 -17.19 27.03 12.59
C GLY A 31 -17.53 25.54 12.70
N SER A 32 -18.08 24.91 11.66
CA SER A 32 -18.40 23.48 11.63
C SER A 32 -18.45 22.94 10.19
N ASP A 33 -18.15 21.66 10.03
CA ASP A 33 -18.29 20.92 8.77
C ASP A 33 -18.86 19.53 9.06
N LEU A 34 -20.18 19.39 8.88
CA LEU A 34 -20.88 18.15 9.17
C LEU A 34 -20.53 17.01 8.20
N SER A 35 -20.02 17.31 6.99
CA SER A 35 -19.59 16.28 6.03
C SER A 35 -18.36 15.51 6.52
N LYS A 36 -17.52 16.18 7.32
CA LYS A 36 -16.34 15.61 7.99
C LYS A 36 -16.58 15.31 9.46
N ALA A 37 -17.85 15.32 9.90
CA ALA A 37 -18.24 15.17 11.30
C ALA A 37 -17.62 16.21 12.25
N ILE A 38 -17.12 17.34 11.75
CA ILE A 38 -16.56 18.43 12.54
C ILE A 38 -17.72 19.23 13.13
N SER A 39 -17.89 19.13 14.46
CA SER A 39 -18.97 19.79 15.19
C SER A 39 -18.61 21.20 15.62
N SER A 40 -17.33 21.48 15.89
CA SER A 40 -16.86 22.85 16.15
C SER A 40 -15.39 23.06 15.82
N VAL A 41 -15.06 24.28 15.42
CA VAL A 41 -13.70 24.77 15.27
C VAL A 41 -13.56 26.06 16.07
N VAL A 42 -12.62 26.07 17.01
CA VAL A 42 -12.28 27.24 17.82
C VAL A 42 -10.97 27.81 17.32
N TYR A 43 -10.93 29.12 17.08
CA TYR A 43 -9.78 29.83 16.55
C TYR A 43 -9.01 30.61 17.63
N THR A 44 -7.74 30.86 17.37
CA THR A 44 -6.92 31.84 18.11
C THR A 44 -7.37 33.26 17.77
N TRP A 45 -6.87 34.24 18.54
CA TRP A 45 -7.14 35.67 18.29
C TRP A 45 -6.58 36.20 16.96
N PHE A 46 -5.70 35.44 16.29
CA PHE A 46 -5.17 35.73 14.94
C PHE A 46 -5.72 34.75 13.88
N ASN A 47 -6.92 34.20 14.10
CA ASN A 47 -7.68 33.39 13.14
C ASN A 47 -6.98 32.09 12.66
N LYS A 48 -6.16 31.46 13.51
CA LYS A 48 -5.68 30.08 13.27
C LYS A 48 -6.49 29.07 14.08
N PRO A 49 -6.82 27.88 13.56
CA PRO A 49 -7.51 26.88 14.36
C PRO A 49 -6.69 26.52 15.59
N ALA A 50 -7.31 26.62 16.76
CA ALA A 50 -6.76 26.22 18.05
C ALA A 50 -7.30 24.85 18.47
N THR A 51 -8.58 24.56 18.21
CA THR A 51 -9.19 23.26 18.52
C THR A 51 -10.20 22.90 17.44
N VAL A 52 -10.13 21.67 16.93
CA VAL A 52 -11.13 21.05 16.06
C VAL A 52 -11.77 19.92 16.86
N THR A 53 -13.09 19.91 16.97
CA THR A 53 -13.85 18.88 17.70
C THR A 53 -14.80 18.18 16.74
N TYR A 54 -14.80 16.84 16.81
CA TYR A 54 -15.64 15.99 16.01
C TYR A 54 -16.85 15.49 16.82
N SER A 55 -17.95 15.15 16.15
CA SER A 55 -19.16 14.63 16.80
C SER A 55 -18.96 13.27 17.46
N ASN A 56 -17.95 12.50 17.03
CA ASN A 56 -17.58 11.21 17.60
C ASN A 56 -16.67 11.32 18.84
N GLY A 57 -16.35 12.54 19.29
CA GLY A 57 -15.47 12.79 20.44
C GLY A 57 -13.98 12.89 20.11
N ASN A 58 -13.58 12.71 18.85
CA ASN A 58 -12.21 13.00 18.42
C ASN A 58 -11.93 14.51 18.54
N VAL A 59 -10.69 14.87 18.84
CA VAL A 59 -10.27 16.27 19.02
C VAL A 59 -8.85 16.47 18.48
N ILE A 60 -8.64 17.56 17.75
CA ILE A 60 -7.29 18.04 17.39
C ILE A 60 -7.07 19.39 18.07
N ARG A 61 -5.97 19.53 18.82
CA ARG A 61 -5.57 20.80 19.45
C ARG A 61 -4.23 21.25 18.92
N TYR A 62 -4.13 22.52 18.59
CA TYR A 62 -2.89 23.14 18.10
C TYR A 62 -2.32 24.10 19.14
N VAL A 63 -0.98 24.13 19.23
CA VAL A 63 -0.24 25.07 20.07
C VAL A 63 0.60 25.95 19.16
N TYR A 64 0.51 27.25 19.37
CA TYR A 64 1.27 28.25 18.63
C TYR A 64 2.08 29.12 19.59
N ASP A 65 3.17 29.68 19.10
CA ASP A 65 3.85 30.78 19.77
C ASP A 65 3.06 32.11 19.60
N ALA A 66 3.54 33.18 20.24
CA ALA A 66 2.94 34.51 20.11
C ALA A 66 3.10 35.14 18.72
N GLY A 67 4.02 34.62 17.89
CA GLY A 67 4.20 35.01 16.49
C GLY A 67 3.30 34.24 15.51
N GLY A 68 2.53 33.25 15.99
CA GLY A 68 1.65 32.41 15.18
C GLY A 68 2.33 31.21 14.52
N SER A 69 3.59 30.91 14.88
CA SER A 69 4.27 29.68 14.45
C SER A 69 3.72 28.49 15.22
N LYS A 70 3.48 27.36 14.55
CA LYS A 70 3.00 26.13 15.19
C LYS A 70 4.12 25.47 15.98
N LEU A 71 3.90 25.21 17.26
CA LEU A 71 4.83 24.54 18.18
C LEU A 71 4.46 23.08 18.44
N GLY A 72 3.19 22.71 18.27
CA GLY A 72 2.77 21.33 18.45
C GLY A 72 1.29 21.10 18.15
N GLU A 73 0.94 19.81 18.13
CA GLU A 73 -0.42 19.34 17.94
C GLU A 73 -0.71 18.09 18.78
N PHE A 74 -1.95 17.99 19.24
CA PHE A 74 -2.46 16.89 20.06
C PHE A 74 -3.68 16.33 19.35
N ILE A 75 -3.58 15.10 18.88
CA ILE A 75 -4.62 14.42 18.12
C ILE A 75 -5.18 13.31 19.00
N THR A 76 -6.42 13.45 19.44
CA THR A 76 -7.12 12.46 20.26
C THR A 76 -8.15 11.73 19.40
N GLU A 77 -7.95 10.42 19.22
CA GLU A 77 -8.85 9.54 18.48
C GLU A 77 -9.19 8.32 19.34
N GLY A 78 -10.48 8.04 19.54
CA GLY A 78 -10.90 6.90 20.37
C GLY A 78 -10.37 6.94 21.82
N GLY A 79 -10.07 8.12 22.35
CA GLY A 79 -9.49 8.32 23.69
C GLY A 79 -7.97 8.22 23.76
N VAL A 80 -7.28 7.82 22.69
CA VAL A 80 -5.81 7.78 22.60
C VAL A 80 -5.30 9.09 22.03
N THR A 81 -4.27 9.68 22.65
CA THR A 81 -3.71 10.97 22.20
C THR A 81 -2.30 10.83 21.65
N LYS A 82 -2.14 11.12 20.35
CA LYS A 82 -0.85 11.33 19.68
C LYS A 82 -0.41 12.78 19.85
N ARG A 83 0.88 12.99 20.14
CA ARG A 83 1.47 14.32 20.36
C ARG A 83 2.60 14.56 19.37
N LEU A 84 2.53 15.65 18.64
CA LEU A 84 3.61 16.11 17.77
C LEU A 84 4.14 17.45 18.29
N HIS A 85 5.46 17.58 18.37
CA HIS A 85 6.14 18.82 18.74
C HIS A 85 7.12 19.22 17.66
N TYR A 86 7.15 20.52 17.37
CA TYR A 86 8.02 21.14 16.39
C TYR A 86 9.04 22.00 17.14
N ILE A 87 10.32 21.62 17.09
CA ILE A 87 11.42 22.35 17.73
C ILE A 87 12.42 22.71 16.63
N GLY A 88 12.39 23.97 16.20
CA GLY A 88 13.13 24.40 15.02
C GLY A 88 12.68 23.62 13.79
N ASN A 89 13.61 22.95 13.12
CA ASN A 89 13.33 22.09 11.96
C ASN A 89 13.10 20.61 12.34
N ILE A 90 13.14 20.24 13.62
CA ILE A 90 13.00 18.86 14.09
C ILE A 90 11.57 18.58 14.53
N VAL A 91 11.05 17.42 14.13
CA VAL A 91 9.73 16.93 14.49
C VAL A 91 9.85 15.75 15.45
N TYR A 92 9.10 15.82 16.54
CA TYR A 92 8.99 14.76 17.54
C TYR A 92 7.57 14.23 17.61
N GLU A 93 7.42 12.92 17.71
CA GLU A 93 6.15 12.24 17.99
C GLU A 93 6.26 11.51 19.33
N ASN A 94 5.35 11.80 20.26
CA ASN A 94 5.32 11.18 21.59
C ASN A 94 6.68 11.19 22.32
N GLN A 95 7.44 12.28 22.19
CA GLN A 95 8.81 12.49 22.72
C GLN A 95 9.93 11.74 21.97
N ALA A 96 9.62 10.96 20.93
CA ALA A 96 10.61 10.35 20.05
C ALA A 96 10.86 11.23 18.81
N VAL A 97 12.13 11.43 18.46
CA VAL A 97 12.51 12.14 17.23
C VAL A 97 12.01 11.36 16.00
N GLN A 98 11.45 12.07 15.03
CA GLN A 98 10.97 11.49 13.78
C GLN A 98 11.88 11.87 12.62
N TYR A 99 12.07 13.17 12.40
CA TYR A 99 12.88 13.68 11.31
C TYR A 99 13.31 15.12 11.56
N MET A 100 14.31 15.55 10.81
CA MET A 100 14.76 16.93 10.70
C MET A 100 14.54 17.42 9.28
N SER A 101 13.86 18.55 9.10
CA SER A 101 13.59 19.14 7.78
C SER A 101 14.84 19.79 7.19
N THR A 102 15.01 19.64 5.88
CA THR A 102 16.10 20.25 5.08
C THR A 102 15.50 21.05 3.91
N PRO A 103 16.27 21.92 3.22
CA PRO A 103 15.75 22.70 2.08
C PRO A 103 15.21 21.86 0.91
N VAL A 104 15.70 20.62 0.76
CA VAL A 104 15.37 19.71 -0.34
C VAL A 104 14.56 18.49 0.11
N GLY A 105 14.36 18.32 1.41
CA GLY A 105 13.54 17.25 1.97
C GLY A 105 13.70 17.11 3.47
N ARG A 106 14.17 15.96 3.94
CA ARG A 106 14.35 15.70 5.37
C ARG A 106 15.38 14.61 5.64
N THR A 107 16.03 14.69 6.79
CA THR A 107 16.74 13.57 7.39
C THR A 107 15.75 12.80 8.27
N ASN A 108 15.40 11.58 7.88
CA ASN A 108 14.65 10.63 8.71
C ASN A 108 15.55 10.13 9.83
N LEU A 109 15.05 10.22 11.06
CA LEU A 109 15.76 9.93 12.31
C LEU A 109 15.08 8.84 13.14
N ARG A 110 14.06 8.16 12.58
CA ARG A 110 13.36 7.07 13.28
C ARG A 110 14.32 5.89 13.49
N ASN A 111 14.03 5.09 14.51
CA ASN A 111 14.76 3.87 14.85
C ASN A 111 16.27 4.08 15.10
N ASN A 112 16.69 5.30 15.45
CA ASN A 112 18.10 5.69 15.60
C ASN A 112 18.93 5.53 14.31
N GLU A 113 18.29 5.50 13.15
CA GLU A 113 18.94 5.53 11.85
C GLU A 113 18.87 6.94 11.28
N SER A 114 19.93 7.37 10.60
CA SER A 114 19.95 8.64 9.87
C SER A 114 19.91 8.35 8.39
N LYS A 115 18.82 8.77 7.74
CA LYS A 115 18.59 8.52 6.32
C LYS A 115 18.09 9.77 5.65
N GLU A 116 18.76 10.21 4.59
CA GLU A 116 18.32 11.36 3.82
C GLU A 116 17.17 10.97 2.89
N GLU A 117 16.14 11.81 2.87
CA GLU A 117 14.97 11.68 2.01
C GLU A 117 14.75 13.00 1.26
N PHE A 118 14.66 12.94 -0.06
CA PHE A 118 14.49 14.08 -0.94
C PHE A 118 13.06 14.17 -1.45
N LEU A 119 12.53 15.39 -1.47
CA LEU A 119 11.20 15.69 -2.01
C LEU A 119 11.34 16.14 -3.46
N ILE A 120 10.88 15.31 -4.39
CA ILE A 120 10.87 15.62 -5.81
C ILE A 120 9.63 16.46 -6.10
N LYS A 121 9.85 17.70 -6.51
CA LYS A 121 8.80 18.69 -6.74
C LYS A 121 8.60 18.95 -8.22
N ASP A 122 7.35 19.16 -8.63
CA ASP A 122 7.05 19.72 -9.95
C ASP A 122 7.34 21.24 -9.99
N ARG A 123 7.14 21.85 -11.17
CA ARG A 123 7.36 23.29 -11.38
C ARG A 123 6.51 24.19 -10.45
N LEU A 124 5.35 23.72 -10.01
CA LEU A 124 4.45 24.45 -9.11
C LEU A 124 4.77 24.19 -7.64
N GLY A 125 5.81 23.39 -7.35
CA GLY A 125 6.24 23.05 -6.00
C GLY A 125 5.46 21.90 -5.37
N ASN A 126 4.60 21.20 -6.12
CA ASN A 126 3.90 20.02 -5.59
C ASN A 126 4.89 18.86 -5.45
N VAL A 127 4.91 18.23 -4.28
CA VAL A 127 5.75 17.05 -4.04
C VAL A 127 5.13 15.85 -4.76
N ARG A 128 5.79 15.36 -5.81
CA ARG A 128 5.34 14.23 -6.63
C ARG A 128 5.90 12.91 -6.17
N ALA A 129 7.12 12.92 -5.64
CA ALA A 129 7.75 11.74 -5.09
C ALA A 129 8.64 12.07 -3.89
N VAL A 130 8.83 11.07 -3.04
CA VAL A 130 9.85 11.07 -2.00
C VAL A 130 10.81 9.93 -2.32
N ILE A 131 12.10 10.25 -2.41
CA ILE A 131 13.15 9.26 -2.65
C ILE A 131 14.15 9.28 -1.50
N ALA A 132 14.80 8.16 -1.23
CA ALA A 132 15.88 8.10 -0.25
C ALA A 132 17.26 8.15 -0.89
N ASP A 133 18.22 8.74 -0.17
CA ASP A 133 19.63 8.53 -0.44
C ASP A 133 20.08 7.17 0.11
N VAL A 134 20.55 6.30 -0.78
CA VAL A 134 21.23 5.07 -0.39
C VAL A 134 22.34 4.74 -1.38
N PRO A 135 23.38 4.03 -0.95
CA PRO A 135 24.29 3.36 -1.87
C PRO A 135 23.51 2.48 -2.84
N ALA A 136 23.88 2.51 -4.12
CA ALA A 136 23.24 1.69 -5.14
C ALA A 136 23.28 0.19 -4.74
N GLY A 137 22.13 -0.49 -4.76
CA GLY A 137 22.02 -1.93 -4.56
C GLY A 137 21.79 -2.41 -3.12
N THR A 138 21.81 -1.53 -2.11
CA THR A 138 21.55 -1.94 -0.71
C THR A 138 20.08 -1.86 -0.30
N GLY A 139 19.22 -1.34 -1.17
CA GLY A 139 17.84 -1.04 -0.84
C GLY A 139 17.69 0.04 0.23
N VAL A 140 16.44 0.39 0.54
CA VAL A 140 16.07 1.62 1.27
C VAL A 140 15.31 1.36 2.56
N GLY A 141 15.04 0.09 2.84
CA GLY A 141 14.43 -0.37 4.07
C GLY A 141 14.92 -1.76 4.41
N THR A 142 14.42 -2.28 5.51
CA THR A 142 14.68 -3.66 5.91
C THR A 142 14.15 -4.59 4.82
N MET A 143 15.01 -5.50 4.34
CA MET A 143 14.59 -6.59 3.46
C MET A 143 13.45 -7.36 4.15
N ARG A 144 12.36 -7.60 3.41
CA ARG A 144 11.22 -8.37 3.90
C ARG A 144 11.30 -9.76 3.32
N SER A 145 11.36 -10.76 4.18
CA SER A 145 11.41 -12.16 3.76
C SER A 145 10.20 -12.89 4.33
N TYR A 146 9.55 -13.66 3.46
CA TYR A 146 8.40 -14.48 3.76
C TYR A 146 8.74 -15.91 3.34
N SER A 147 8.49 -16.88 4.21
CA SER A 147 8.71 -18.29 3.91
C SER A 147 7.53 -19.14 4.36
N ALA A 148 7.20 -20.17 3.59
CA ALA A 148 6.31 -21.24 3.98
C ALA A 148 7.04 -22.58 3.78
N GLY A 149 7.45 -23.21 4.88
CA GLY A 149 7.98 -24.57 4.97
C GLY A 149 6.95 -25.59 5.47
N TYR A 150 5.71 -25.15 5.74
CA TYR A 150 4.57 -26.01 6.04
C TYR A 150 4.71 -26.83 7.33
N GLU A 151 5.64 -26.48 8.21
CA GLU A 151 5.83 -27.21 9.47
C GLU A 151 4.76 -26.83 10.51
N PRO A 152 4.21 -27.80 11.29
CA PRO A 152 3.14 -27.51 12.24
C PRO A 152 3.52 -26.49 13.31
N ALA A 153 4.81 -26.40 13.67
CA ALA A 153 5.30 -25.47 14.66
C ALA A 153 5.30 -24.00 14.16
N GLU A 154 5.53 -23.80 12.86
CA GLU A 154 5.65 -22.47 12.24
C GLU A 154 4.36 -22.02 11.54
N ALA A 155 3.38 -22.90 11.38
CA ALA A 155 2.09 -22.64 10.74
C ALA A 155 1.45 -21.30 11.15
N ALA A 156 1.42 -20.99 12.45
CA ALA A 156 0.80 -19.78 12.97
C ALA A 156 1.56 -18.49 12.62
N ASN A 157 2.85 -18.59 12.28
CA ASN A 157 3.66 -17.48 11.78
C ASN A 157 3.50 -17.35 10.27
N GLU A 158 3.50 -18.48 9.54
CA GLU A 158 3.35 -18.54 8.08
C GLU A 158 1.98 -18.02 7.64
N GLU A 159 0.92 -18.45 8.32
CA GLU A 159 -0.49 -18.08 8.03
C GLU A 159 -0.82 -16.61 8.32
N GLN A 160 0.12 -15.84 8.88
CA GLN A 160 -0.04 -14.38 8.98
C GLN A 160 0.13 -13.70 7.61
N PHE A 161 0.82 -14.35 6.68
CA PHE A 161 1.19 -13.79 5.38
C PHE A 161 0.70 -14.64 4.21
N PHE A 162 0.63 -15.95 4.40
CA PHE A 162 0.31 -16.93 3.38
C PHE A 162 -1.04 -17.57 3.60
N ASP A 163 -1.78 -17.79 2.51
CA ASP A 163 -3.03 -18.54 2.54
C ASP A 163 -2.78 -20.05 2.44
N LYS A 164 -3.72 -20.85 2.98
CA LYS A 164 -3.78 -22.32 2.82
C LYS A 164 -2.59 -23.16 3.32
N VAL A 165 -1.73 -22.60 4.16
CA VAL A 165 -0.53 -23.30 4.65
C VAL A 165 -0.89 -24.61 5.37
N SER A 166 -1.75 -24.58 6.41
CA SER A 166 -2.15 -25.83 7.08
C SER A 166 -3.13 -26.69 6.28
N GLU A 167 -3.85 -26.12 5.31
CA GLU A 167 -4.83 -26.85 4.48
C GLU A 167 -4.15 -27.84 3.53
N LEU A 168 -2.99 -27.47 2.98
CA LEU A 168 -2.26 -28.24 1.96
C LEU A 168 -1.19 -29.16 2.56
N ARG A 169 -0.97 -29.09 3.88
CA ARG A 169 0.11 -29.78 4.58
C ARG A 169 -0.03 -31.30 4.50
N GLU A 170 0.98 -31.95 3.93
CA GLU A 170 1.12 -33.40 3.84
C GLU A 170 2.53 -33.87 4.22
N GLU A 171 2.72 -35.18 4.38
CA GLU A 171 4.06 -35.76 4.62
C GLU A 171 5.00 -35.50 3.43
N LYS A 172 6.20 -34.97 3.70
CA LYS A 172 7.22 -34.66 2.69
C LYS A 172 7.84 -35.96 2.12
N PRO A 173 7.70 -36.25 0.81
CA PRO A 173 8.35 -37.39 0.20
C PRO A 173 9.88 -37.34 0.33
N GLY A 174 10.48 -38.43 0.77
CA GLY A 174 11.94 -38.53 0.88
C GLY A 174 12.57 -37.66 1.96
N SER A 175 11.80 -37.15 2.93
CA SER A 175 12.34 -36.39 4.07
C SER A 175 13.47 -37.17 4.78
N THR A 176 14.56 -36.46 5.10
CA THR A 176 15.73 -37.00 5.80
C THR A 176 16.01 -36.29 7.13
N GLY A 177 15.34 -35.18 7.40
CA GLY A 177 15.53 -34.35 8.59
C GLY A 177 14.38 -34.50 9.59
N PRO A 178 14.64 -34.40 10.90
CA PRO A 178 13.59 -34.54 11.92
C PRO A 178 12.65 -33.31 12.02
N GLU A 179 13.03 -32.18 11.42
CA GLU A 179 12.32 -30.89 11.48
C GLU A 179 11.76 -30.44 10.13
N ASP A 180 12.02 -31.21 9.06
CA ASP A 180 11.63 -30.92 7.68
C ASP A 180 10.86 -32.13 7.15
N VAL A 181 9.63 -32.29 7.65
CA VAL A 181 8.80 -33.49 7.49
C VAL A 181 7.50 -33.19 6.74
N LYS A 182 7.16 -31.92 6.53
CA LYS A 182 5.94 -31.49 5.83
C LYS A 182 6.24 -30.77 4.53
N ALA A 183 5.29 -30.82 3.62
CA ALA A 183 5.26 -30.08 2.38
C ALA A 183 3.81 -29.79 1.98
N ALA A 184 3.58 -28.84 1.08
CA ALA A 184 2.28 -28.67 0.46
C ALA A 184 2.06 -29.70 -0.65
N LEU A 185 0.94 -30.43 -0.62
CA LEU A 185 0.48 -31.24 -1.74
C LEU A 185 -0.57 -30.46 -2.52
N LEU A 186 -0.40 -30.36 -3.85
CA LEU A 186 -1.43 -29.84 -4.74
C LEU A 186 -1.87 -30.94 -5.71
N GLU A 187 -3.19 -31.03 -5.92
CA GLU A 187 -3.82 -31.96 -6.86
C GLU A 187 -4.88 -31.20 -7.68
N GLY A 188 -4.81 -31.21 -9.02
CA GLY A 188 -5.66 -30.35 -9.85
C GLY A 188 -7.17 -30.54 -9.69
N THR A 189 -7.65 -31.72 -9.28
CA THR A 189 -9.10 -31.97 -9.08
C THR A 189 -9.60 -31.66 -7.67
N GLN A 190 -8.72 -31.59 -6.67
CA GLN A 190 -9.09 -31.39 -5.26
C GLN A 190 -8.61 -30.04 -4.73
N GLN A 191 -7.35 -29.69 -5.04
CA GLN A 191 -6.60 -28.57 -4.47
C GLN A 191 -5.72 -27.94 -5.56
N ALA A 192 -6.35 -27.43 -6.63
CA ALA A 192 -5.66 -26.81 -7.74
C ALA A 192 -4.93 -25.51 -7.37
N THR A 193 -5.40 -24.84 -6.32
CA THR A 193 -4.87 -23.56 -5.82
C THR A 193 -4.09 -23.78 -4.53
N GLY A 194 -2.80 -23.46 -4.59
CA GLY A 194 -1.89 -23.59 -3.48
C GLY A 194 -1.78 -22.35 -2.61
N THR A 195 -0.71 -22.31 -1.81
CA THR A 195 -0.36 -21.16 -0.99
C THR A 195 -0.08 -19.92 -1.84
N SER A 196 -0.58 -18.78 -1.38
CA SER A 196 -0.53 -17.50 -2.08
C SER A 196 -0.22 -16.32 -1.16
N ILE A 197 0.41 -15.29 -1.72
CA ILE A 197 0.66 -13.99 -1.08
C ILE A 197 0.52 -12.86 -2.10
N LEU A 198 -0.03 -11.72 -1.66
CA LEU A 198 -0.11 -10.49 -2.44
C LEU A 198 0.73 -9.41 -1.76
N LEU A 199 1.77 -8.93 -2.45
CA LEU A 199 2.62 -7.87 -1.98
C LEU A 199 2.36 -6.57 -2.73
N LYS A 200 2.40 -5.46 -2.00
CA LYS A 200 2.45 -4.12 -2.60
C LYS A 200 3.89 -3.72 -2.82
N VAL A 201 4.18 -3.19 -4.02
CA VAL A 201 5.54 -2.85 -4.46
C VAL A 201 5.62 -1.45 -5.05
N MET A 202 6.82 -0.89 -4.99
CA MET A 202 7.20 0.39 -5.60
C MET A 202 8.14 0.17 -6.77
N ALA A 203 8.18 1.12 -7.70
CA ALA A 203 9.19 1.14 -8.76
C ALA A 203 10.62 1.07 -8.17
N GLY A 204 11.44 0.16 -8.69
CA GLY A 204 12.82 -0.10 -8.24
C GLY A 204 12.94 -1.06 -7.04
N ASP A 205 11.83 -1.56 -6.47
CA ASP A 205 11.88 -2.72 -5.56
C ASP A 205 12.47 -3.92 -6.32
N LYS A 206 13.11 -4.85 -5.59
CA LYS A 206 13.61 -6.10 -6.17
C LYS A 206 13.02 -7.30 -5.45
N ILE A 207 12.57 -8.29 -6.22
CA ILE A 207 11.91 -9.47 -5.70
C ILE A 207 12.67 -10.73 -6.13
N ALA A 208 13.03 -11.55 -5.15
CA ALA A 208 13.45 -12.92 -5.37
C ALA A 208 12.33 -13.85 -4.87
N VAL A 209 11.96 -14.84 -5.68
CA VAL A 209 10.94 -15.83 -5.32
C VAL A 209 11.43 -17.21 -5.71
N ASN A 210 11.33 -18.17 -4.79
CA ASN A 210 11.74 -19.54 -5.00
C ASN A 210 10.78 -20.51 -4.31
N ALA A 211 10.64 -21.70 -4.86
CA ALA A 211 9.97 -22.82 -4.20
C ALA A 211 10.67 -24.12 -4.59
N GLU A 212 10.71 -25.08 -3.68
CA GLU A 212 11.09 -26.45 -3.98
C GLU A 212 9.87 -27.21 -4.49
N ASN A 213 10.08 -28.15 -5.41
CA ASN A 213 9.03 -28.96 -5.98
C ASN A 213 9.47 -30.42 -6.16
N PHE A 214 8.51 -31.34 -6.07
CA PHE A 214 8.72 -32.77 -6.25
C PHE A 214 7.47 -33.45 -6.84
N TYR A 215 7.68 -34.37 -7.77
CA TYR A 215 6.65 -35.32 -8.24
C TYR A 215 7.30 -36.68 -8.54
N GLU A 216 6.59 -37.78 -8.31
CA GLU A 216 7.20 -39.11 -8.38
C GLU A 216 7.62 -39.52 -9.80
N ALA A 217 6.73 -39.29 -10.77
CA ALA A 217 6.96 -39.61 -12.17
C ALA A 217 6.00 -38.80 -13.04
N LEU A 218 6.43 -38.43 -14.25
CA LEU A 218 5.53 -37.77 -15.20
C LEU A 218 4.42 -38.73 -15.67
N GLN A 219 3.18 -38.27 -15.65
CA GLN A 219 2.07 -39.02 -16.25
C GLN A 219 2.17 -39.02 -17.78
N ALA A 220 1.78 -40.12 -18.41
CA ALA A 220 1.70 -40.18 -19.87
C ALA A 220 0.62 -39.20 -20.38
N ASN A 221 1.02 -38.22 -21.19
CA ASN A 221 0.19 -37.13 -21.72
C ASN A 221 -0.39 -36.22 -20.62
N PRO A 222 0.44 -35.37 -19.98
CA PRO A 222 -0.04 -34.40 -19.00
C PRO A 222 -0.96 -33.38 -19.67
N GLU A 223 -2.24 -33.41 -19.28
CA GLU A 223 -3.30 -32.52 -19.73
C GLU A 223 -3.88 -31.73 -18.55
N ASP A 224 -4.41 -30.55 -18.85
CA ASP A 224 -5.07 -29.71 -17.86
C ASP A 224 -6.40 -30.37 -17.46
N VAL A 225 -6.53 -30.77 -16.19
CA VAL A 225 -7.80 -31.24 -15.60
C VAL A 225 -8.66 -30.10 -15.07
N VAL A 226 -8.05 -28.93 -14.84
CA VAL A 226 -8.70 -27.68 -14.48
C VAL A 226 -8.04 -26.55 -15.27
N SER A 227 -8.82 -25.57 -15.74
CA SER A 227 -8.25 -24.46 -16.49
C SER A 227 -7.44 -23.54 -15.58
N GLY A 228 -6.29 -23.06 -16.08
CA GLY A 228 -5.47 -22.09 -15.37
C GLY A 228 -6.20 -20.79 -15.03
N GLU A 229 -7.15 -20.39 -15.87
CA GLU A 229 -8.08 -19.27 -15.59
C GLU A 229 -8.85 -19.49 -14.28
N ALA A 230 -9.45 -20.67 -14.09
CA ALA A 230 -10.25 -20.98 -12.91
C ALA A 230 -9.37 -20.99 -11.65
N VAL A 231 -8.15 -21.49 -11.75
CA VAL A 231 -7.15 -21.49 -10.67
C VAL A 231 -6.78 -20.06 -10.30
N MET A 232 -6.38 -19.24 -11.27
CA MET A 232 -6.02 -17.83 -11.04
C MET A 232 -7.19 -17.04 -10.46
N ALA A 233 -8.40 -17.19 -11.00
CA ALA A 233 -9.58 -16.50 -10.51
C ALA A 233 -9.91 -16.88 -9.05
N GLN A 234 -9.73 -18.16 -8.68
CA GLN A 234 -9.92 -18.60 -7.30
C GLN A 234 -8.87 -17.99 -6.35
N VAL A 235 -7.60 -17.92 -6.74
CA VAL A 235 -6.54 -17.27 -5.93
C VAL A 235 -6.78 -15.77 -5.80
N LEU A 236 -7.15 -15.08 -6.88
CA LEU A 236 -7.49 -13.67 -6.83
C LEU A 236 -8.70 -13.41 -5.91
N ASN A 237 -9.71 -14.27 -5.94
CA ASN A 237 -10.86 -14.17 -5.04
C ASN A 237 -10.49 -14.48 -3.58
N SER A 238 -9.59 -15.43 -3.30
CA SER A 238 -9.14 -15.69 -1.93
C SER A 238 -8.28 -14.54 -1.40
N MET A 239 -7.40 -13.97 -2.22
CA MET A 239 -6.65 -12.75 -1.87
C MET A 239 -7.55 -11.52 -1.72
N ALA A 240 -8.69 -11.48 -2.42
CA ALA A 240 -9.68 -10.40 -2.30
C ALA A 240 -10.65 -10.56 -1.12
N GLY A 241 -10.84 -11.78 -0.60
CA GLY A 241 -11.77 -12.09 0.49
C GLY A 241 -11.12 -12.57 1.79
N GLY A 242 -9.81 -12.82 1.78
CA GLY A 242 -9.06 -13.45 2.86
C GLY A 242 -8.81 -12.51 4.04
N GLY A 243 -9.33 -12.90 5.20
CA GLY A 243 -9.24 -12.18 6.48
C GLY A 243 -7.85 -12.13 7.11
N ALA A 244 -6.76 -12.04 6.34
CA ALA A 244 -5.48 -11.63 6.88
C ALA A 244 -5.57 -10.14 7.21
N THR A 245 -5.60 -9.81 8.50
CA THR A 245 -5.50 -8.43 8.98
C THR A 245 -4.10 -7.89 8.72
N LEU A 246 -3.74 -7.66 7.46
CA LEU A 246 -2.55 -6.91 7.10
C LEU A 246 -2.86 -5.44 7.35
N SER A 247 -2.30 -4.88 8.42
CA SER A 247 -2.50 -3.47 8.76
C SER A 247 -1.79 -2.57 7.75
N GLY A 248 -2.49 -1.57 7.21
CA GLY A 248 -1.92 -0.52 6.36
C GLY A 248 -2.27 -0.65 4.88
N SER A 249 -1.42 -0.11 3.99
CA SER A 249 -1.66 -0.02 2.54
C SER A 249 -1.74 -1.37 1.80
N GLU A 250 -1.34 -2.44 2.48
CA GLU A 250 -1.34 -3.84 2.04
C GLU A 250 -2.64 -4.59 2.39
N GLY A 251 -3.52 -4.02 3.23
CA GLY A 251 -4.86 -4.55 3.52
C GLY A 251 -6.00 -3.93 2.70
N GLY A 252 -5.72 -2.86 1.94
CA GLY A 252 -6.71 -2.17 1.10
C GLY A 252 -6.96 -2.81 -0.28
N THR A 253 -6.22 -3.87 -0.60
CA THR A 253 -6.13 -4.56 -1.90
C THR A 253 -7.38 -5.36 -2.25
N ALA A 254 -8.11 -5.85 -1.25
CA ALA A 254 -9.30 -6.67 -1.41
C ALA A 254 -10.41 -6.01 -2.25
N ASN A 255 -10.63 -4.71 -2.08
CA ASN A 255 -11.72 -3.98 -2.73
C ASN A 255 -11.36 -3.44 -4.14
N MET A 256 -10.07 -3.48 -4.50
CA MET A 256 -9.56 -2.99 -5.79
C MET A 256 -9.55 -4.10 -6.86
N LEU A 257 -9.33 -5.36 -6.48
CA LEU A 257 -9.36 -6.50 -7.41
C LEU A 257 -10.73 -6.66 -8.09
N SER A 258 -11.82 -6.41 -7.35
CA SER A 258 -13.20 -6.65 -7.81
C SER A 258 -13.75 -5.59 -8.78
N ASN A 259 -13.20 -4.37 -8.78
CA ASN A 259 -13.68 -3.26 -9.62
C ASN A 259 -12.68 -2.83 -10.70
N GLY A 260 -11.41 -3.22 -10.59
CA GLY A 260 -10.34 -2.76 -11.48
C GLY A 260 -10.10 -3.64 -12.70
N THR A 261 -10.24 -4.97 -12.59
CA THR A 261 -9.80 -5.92 -13.63
C THR A 261 -10.84 -6.10 -14.74
N ASP A 262 -10.42 -6.05 -16.01
CA ASP A 262 -11.18 -6.64 -17.12
C ASP A 262 -10.91 -8.16 -17.13
N PRO A 263 -11.88 -9.02 -16.76
CA PRO A 263 -11.65 -10.45 -16.63
C PRO A 263 -11.16 -11.10 -17.93
N ALA A 264 -11.60 -10.61 -19.09
CA ALA A 264 -11.19 -11.16 -20.38
C ALA A 264 -9.75 -10.79 -20.73
N ALA A 265 -9.31 -9.57 -20.40
CA ALA A 265 -7.93 -9.16 -20.60
C ALA A 265 -6.97 -9.91 -19.67
N LEU A 266 -7.37 -10.08 -18.41
CA LEU A 266 -6.64 -10.88 -17.42
C LEU A 266 -6.47 -12.32 -17.88
N GLN A 267 -7.56 -12.95 -18.34
CA GLN A 267 -7.54 -14.31 -18.89
C GLN A 267 -6.58 -14.44 -20.07
N GLY A 268 -6.72 -13.59 -21.08
CA GLY A 268 -5.89 -13.66 -22.28
C GLY A 268 -4.40 -13.45 -21.98
N ALA A 269 -4.06 -12.56 -21.04
CA ALA A 269 -2.69 -12.33 -20.61
C ALA A 269 -2.10 -13.52 -19.84
N TYR A 270 -2.89 -14.15 -18.96
CA TYR A 270 -2.45 -15.36 -18.24
C TYR A 270 -2.26 -16.56 -19.17
N GLU A 271 -3.19 -16.80 -20.08
CA GLU A 271 -3.09 -17.89 -21.07
C GLU A 271 -1.85 -17.72 -21.96
N ALA A 272 -1.53 -16.48 -22.36
CA ALA A 272 -0.35 -16.18 -23.15
C ALA A 272 0.97 -16.44 -22.36
N LEU A 273 1.00 -16.12 -21.06
CA LEU A 273 2.12 -16.47 -20.18
C LEU A 273 2.28 -17.99 -20.06
N GLN A 274 1.18 -18.69 -19.78
CA GLN A 274 1.21 -20.14 -19.62
C GLN A 274 1.66 -20.83 -20.90
N ALA A 275 1.17 -20.39 -22.06
CA ALA A 275 1.57 -20.95 -23.35
C ALA A 275 3.06 -20.74 -23.66
N ALA A 276 3.68 -19.67 -23.14
CA ALA A 276 5.10 -19.39 -23.33
C ALA A 276 6.01 -20.26 -22.44
N GLU A 277 5.57 -20.58 -21.22
CA GLU A 277 6.38 -21.27 -20.22
C GLU A 277 6.10 -22.78 -20.10
N THR A 278 5.06 -23.29 -20.75
CA THR A 278 4.68 -24.70 -20.58
C THR A 278 5.46 -25.64 -21.49
N ASP A 279 6.23 -26.53 -20.87
CA ASP A 279 6.82 -27.71 -21.47
C ASP A 279 5.91 -28.93 -21.30
N SER A 280 5.57 -29.58 -22.42
CA SER A 280 4.76 -30.81 -22.43
C SER A 280 5.42 -32.02 -21.76
N THR A 281 6.71 -31.93 -21.45
CA THR A 281 7.49 -32.98 -20.77
C THR A 281 7.52 -32.81 -19.25
N ARG A 282 6.71 -31.89 -18.70
CA ARG A 282 6.64 -31.55 -17.29
C ARG A 282 5.19 -31.48 -16.83
N PRO A 283 4.91 -31.70 -15.52
CA PRO A 283 3.54 -31.61 -14.99
C PRO A 283 2.98 -30.19 -15.13
N ARG A 284 1.65 -30.06 -15.15
CA ARG A 284 0.95 -28.77 -15.29
C ARG A 284 0.88 -28.01 -13.95
N SER A 285 2.01 -27.91 -13.27
CA SER A 285 2.14 -27.29 -11.95
C SER A 285 3.16 -26.17 -11.99
N TYR A 286 2.84 -25.06 -11.34
CA TYR A 286 3.58 -23.81 -11.50
C TYR A 286 3.75 -23.05 -10.19
N LEU A 287 4.91 -22.41 -10.04
CA LEU A 287 5.09 -21.22 -9.23
C LEU A 287 4.76 -19.99 -10.09
N ASN A 288 3.72 -19.26 -9.72
CA ASN A 288 3.26 -18.09 -10.45
C ASN A 288 3.79 -16.83 -9.78
N TYR A 289 4.31 -15.90 -10.58
CA TYR A 289 4.67 -14.54 -10.19
C TYR A 289 3.98 -13.59 -11.16
N LEU A 290 2.92 -12.94 -10.71
CA LEU A 290 2.11 -12.06 -11.54
C LEU A 290 2.24 -10.62 -11.05
N PHE A 291 2.69 -9.72 -11.92
CA PHE A 291 2.77 -8.29 -11.63
C PHE A 291 1.54 -7.55 -12.15
N PHE A 292 0.94 -6.76 -11.29
CA PHE A 292 -0.21 -5.91 -11.57
C PHE A 292 0.15 -4.45 -11.40
N ASP A 293 -0.33 -3.58 -12.28
CA ASP A 293 -0.18 -2.13 -12.14
C ASP A 293 -1.05 -1.57 -10.98
N GLU A 294 -0.98 -0.25 -10.73
CA GLU A 294 -1.80 0.41 -9.69
C GLU A 294 -3.31 0.31 -9.94
N GLN A 295 -3.73 0.00 -11.17
CA GLN A 295 -5.12 -0.22 -11.57
C GLN A 295 -5.51 -1.70 -11.55
N MET A 296 -4.65 -2.57 -10.98
CA MET A 296 -4.84 -4.02 -10.92
C MET A 296 -4.88 -4.71 -12.29
N GLN A 297 -4.32 -4.11 -13.36
CA GLN A 297 -4.19 -4.81 -14.64
C GLN A 297 -2.92 -5.67 -14.66
N LEU A 298 -3.04 -6.91 -15.16
CA LEU A 298 -1.90 -7.81 -15.30
C LEU A 298 -0.95 -7.28 -16.37
N VAL A 299 0.31 -7.05 -16.01
CA VAL A 299 1.35 -6.68 -16.97
C VAL A 299 2.17 -7.92 -17.31
N GLN A 300 1.86 -8.50 -18.46
CA GLN A 300 2.46 -9.75 -18.92
C GLN A 300 4.00 -9.70 -18.98
N GLU A 301 4.57 -8.60 -19.48
CA GLU A 301 6.02 -8.44 -19.66
C GLU A 301 6.82 -8.58 -18.36
N HIS A 302 6.18 -8.32 -17.22
CA HIS A 302 6.81 -8.37 -15.89
C HIS A 302 6.29 -9.52 -15.04
N SER A 303 5.53 -10.43 -15.62
CA SER A 303 5.02 -11.64 -14.98
C SER A 303 5.80 -12.86 -15.46
N ARG A 304 5.91 -13.89 -14.62
CA ARG A 304 6.65 -15.13 -14.89
C ARG A 304 5.95 -16.32 -14.28
N LEU A 305 6.06 -17.46 -14.94
CA LEU A 305 5.67 -18.76 -14.39
C LEU A 305 6.90 -19.65 -14.43
N TRP A 306 7.10 -20.44 -13.37
CA TRP A 306 8.09 -21.51 -13.38
C TRP A 306 7.36 -22.84 -13.23
N GLN A 307 7.50 -23.70 -14.23
CA GLN A 307 6.90 -25.02 -14.22
C GLN A 307 7.74 -26.00 -13.39
N ALA A 308 7.06 -26.83 -12.60
CA ALA A 308 7.68 -27.87 -11.78
C ALA A 308 8.54 -28.84 -12.61
N ASP A 309 9.70 -29.22 -12.09
CA ASP A 309 10.74 -29.99 -12.77
C ASP A 309 11.46 -31.04 -11.87
N GLY A 310 11.00 -31.20 -10.64
CA GLY A 310 11.51 -32.12 -9.63
C GLY A 310 11.00 -33.57 -9.79
N GLU A 311 11.27 -34.20 -10.93
CA GLU A 311 10.92 -35.62 -11.12
C GLU A 311 11.79 -36.53 -10.24
N ALA A 312 11.15 -37.27 -9.34
CA ALA A 312 11.75 -38.21 -8.39
C ALA A 312 12.86 -37.64 -7.50
N ASP A 313 13.07 -36.33 -7.51
CA ASP A 313 14.07 -35.60 -6.73
C ASP A 313 13.60 -34.16 -6.52
N TRP A 314 13.89 -33.59 -5.35
CA TRP A 314 13.49 -32.23 -5.03
C TRP A 314 14.33 -31.22 -5.81
N LYS A 315 13.66 -30.25 -6.46
CA LYS A 315 14.35 -29.17 -7.19
C LYS A 315 13.77 -27.81 -6.88
N THR A 316 14.61 -26.80 -6.92
CA THR A 316 14.20 -25.40 -6.75
C THR A 316 13.82 -24.80 -8.10
N ILE A 317 12.66 -24.17 -8.14
CA ILE A 317 12.20 -23.31 -9.24
C ILE A 317 12.03 -21.89 -8.72
N GLY A 318 12.21 -20.90 -9.60
CA GLY A 318 12.10 -19.49 -9.24
C GLY A 318 13.15 -18.62 -9.90
N THR A 319 13.44 -17.51 -9.24
CA THR A 319 14.35 -16.49 -9.74
C THR A 319 15.81 -16.86 -9.49
N ASP A 320 16.62 -16.94 -10.56
CA ASP A 320 18.09 -16.99 -10.44
C ASP A 320 18.66 -15.69 -9.85
N GLU A 321 18.05 -14.56 -10.24
CA GLU A 321 18.42 -13.20 -9.83
C GLU A 321 17.14 -12.42 -9.51
N ALA A 322 17.23 -11.52 -8.52
CA ALA A 322 16.08 -10.73 -8.11
C ALA A 322 15.56 -9.85 -9.25
N VAL A 323 14.25 -9.93 -9.50
CA VAL A 323 13.57 -9.18 -10.55
C VAL A 323 13.29 -7.76 -10.06
N GLU A 324 13.73 -6.76 -10.83
CA GLU A 324 13.46 -5.35 -10.53
C GLU A 324 12.05 -4.97 -10.98
N VAL A 325 11.32 -4.31 -10.09
CA VAL A 325 9.95 -3.86 -10.29
C VAL A 325 9.97 -2.59 -11.15
N PRO A 326 9.27 -2.56 -12.30
CA PRO A 326 9.36 -1.46 -13.25
C PRO A 326 8.61 -0.20 -12.80
N GLU A 327 7.46 -0.39 -12.15
CA GLU A 327 6.53 0.67 -11.74
C GLU A 327 5.78 0.27 -10.48
N ASN A 328 5.07 1.21 -9.84
CA ASN A 328 4.29 0.90 -8.65
C ASN A 328 3.16 -0.07 -8.98
N GLY A 329 2.87 -0.98 -8.06
CA GLY A 329 1.85 -1.98 -8.31
C GLY A 329 1.76 -3.04 -7.22
N TYR A 330 1.37 -4.22 -7.64
CA TYR A 330 1.19 -5.38 -6.79
C TYR A 330 1.78 -6.62 -7.43
N ILE A 331 2.26 -7.55 -6.60
CA ILE A 331 2.76 -8.85 -7.05
C ILE A 331 1.98 -9.92 -6.33
N ALA A 332 1.32 -10.78 -7.10
CA ALA A 332 0.75 -12.01 -6.60
C ALA A 332 1.75 -13.14 -6.84
N VAL A 333 2.14 -13.82 -5.76
CA VAL A 333 2.91 -15.07 -5.83
C VAL A 333 2.02 -16.19 -5.33
N TYR A 334 1.88 -17.26 -6.12
CA TYR A 334 1.12 -18.42 -5.69
C TYR A 334 1.53 -19.71 -6.38
N LEU A 335 1.28 -20.82 -5.69
CA LEU A 335 1.44 -22.17 -6.22
C LEU A 335 0.16 -22.64 -6.89
N SER A 336 0.29 -23.40 -7.97
CA SER A 336 -0.85 -23.97 -8.68
C SER A 336 -0.56 -25.35 -9.25
N ASN A 337 -1.59 -26.18 -9.34
CA ASN A 337 -1.58 -27.43 -10.08
C ASN A 337 -2.83 -27.50 -10.94
N GLN A 338 -2.64 -27.59 -12.25
CA GLN A 338 -3.69 -27.73 -13.25
C GLN A 338 -3.79 -29.16 -13.79
N GLY A 339 -2.81 -30.00 -13.50
CA GLY A 339 -2.68 -31.36 -13.99
C GLY A 339 -3.33 -32.39 -13.07
N ALA A 340 -3.45 -33.61 -13.59
CA ALA A 340 -3.92 -34.74 -12.79
C ALA A 340 -2.84 -35.22 -11.79
N GLU A 341 -1.57 -34.91 -12.06
CA GLU A 341 -0.45 -35.42 -11.29
C GLU A 341 -0.35 -34.70 -9.94
N PRO A 342 -0.25 -35.42 -8.80
CA PRO A 342 0.06 -34.79 -7.53
C PRO A 342 1.47 -34.20 -7.56
N VAL A 343 1.60 -32.93 -7.19
CA VAL A 343 2.89 -32.24 -7.10
C VAL A 343 3.03 -31.66 -5.70
N TYR A 344 4.17 -31.96 -5.08
CA TYR A 344 4.56 -31.43 -3.80
C TYR A 344 5.35 -30.14 -4.01
N PHE A 345 5.12 -29.17 -3.13
CA PHE A 345 5.87 -27.94 -3.04
C PHE A 345 6.33 -27.71 -1.60
N ASP A 346 7.51 -27.16 -1.44
CA ASP A 346 8.05 -26.85 -0.13
C ASP A 346 8.94 -25.59 -0.20
N ASN A 347 9.26 -25.01 0.96
CA ASN A 347 10.17 -23.89 1.09
C ASN A 347 9.85 -22.73 0.13
N LEU A 348 8.55 -22.39 0.00
CA LEU A 348 8.14 -21.22 -0.76
C LEU A 348 8.71 -19.98 -0.06
N ALA A 349 9.69 -19.34 -0.68
CA ALA A 349 10.42 -18.21 -0.14
C ALA A 349 10.28 -17.00 -1.06
N LEU A 350 10.02 -15.85 -0.46
CA LEU A 350 9.88 -14.56 -1.14
C LEU A 350 10.68 -13.51 -0.40
N THR A 351 11.60 -12.85 -1.08
CA THR A 351 12.40 -11.76 -0.53
C THR A 351 12.16 -10.48 -1.33
N LEU A 352 11.66 -9.45 -0.65
CA LEU A 352 11.50 -8.10 -1.18
C LEU A 352 12.59 -7.19 -0.63
N THR A 353 13.40 -6.65 -1.53
CA THR A 353 14.40 -5.62 -1.25
C THR A 353 13.85 -4.26 -1.68
N PRO A 354 13.55 -3.33 -0.75
CA PRO A 354 12.92 -2.06 -1.10
C PRO A 354 13.82 -1.17 -1.95
N GLY A 355 13.28 -0.56 -3.00
CA GLY A 355 13.91 0.43 -3.87
C GLY A 355 13.91 1.84 -3.29
N VAL A 356 14.48 2.80 -4.02
CA VAL A 356 14.69 4.18 -3.52
C VAL A 356 13.43 5.02 -3.43
N LEU A 357 12.38 4.64 -4.14
CA LEU A 357 11.10 5.34 -4.16
C LEU A 357 10.29 5.01 -2.90
N LEU A 358 10.09 6.02 -2.04
CA LEU A 358 9.36 5.88 -0.79
C LEU A 358 7.90 6.29 -0.89
N GLU A 359 7.60 7.26 -1.75
CA GLU A 359 6.25 7.77 -1.96
C GLU A 359 6.15 8.34 -3.36
N GLU A 360 5.00 8.14 -4.00
CA GLU A 360 4.55 8.84 -5.19
C GLU A 360 3.13 9.35 -4.93
N LYS A 361 2.86 10.61 -5.28
CA LYS A 361 1.54 11.23 -5.11
C LYS A 361 1.19 12.15 -6.26
N HIS A 362 -0.08 12.04 -6.64
CA HIS A 362 -0.71 12.90 -7.65
C HIS A 362 -1.85 13.71 -7.03
N TYR A 363 -2.08 14.90 -7.57
CA TYR A 363 -3.07 15.84 -7.06
C TYR A 363 -3.99 16.32 -8.16
N TYR A 364 -5.27 16.46 -7.84
CA TYR A 364 -6.21 17.26 -8.62
C TYR A 364 -5.77 18.73 -8.67
N PRO A 365 -6.31 19.56 -9.59
CA PRO A 365 -5.90 20.96 -9.75
C PRO A 365 -5.99 21.80 -8.47
N TYR A 366 -6.93 21.47 -7.57
CA TYR A 366 -7.11 22.17 -6.29
C TYR A 366 -6.33 21.53 -5.12
N GLY A 367 -5.42 20.60 -5.39
CA GLY A 367 -4.50 20.02 -4.41
C GLY A 367 -4.98 18.75 -3.72
N LEU A 368 -6.21 18.29 -3.97
CA LEU A 368 -6.70 17.06 -3.37
C LEU A 368 -5.89 15.87 -3.91
N PRO A 369 -5.26 15.03 -3.06
CA PRO A 369 -4.55 13.85 -3.54
C PRO A 369 -5.50 12.88 -4.25
N ILE A 370 -5.12 12.41 -5.44
CA ILE A 370 -5.90 11.44 -6.21
C ILE A 370 -5.80 10.07 -5.52
N GLN A 371 -6.95 9.43 -5.28
CA GLN A 371 -6.99 8.10 -4.69
C GLN A 371 -6.71 7.04 -5.76
N GLY A 372 -5.91 6.03 -5.41
CA GLY A 372 -5.53 4.96 -6.33
C GLY A 372 -4.46 5.34 -7.35
N TRP A 373 -3.90 6.56 -7.26
CA TRP A 373 -2.78 7.02 -8.09
C TRP A 373 -1.60 7.38 -7.20
N GLY A 374 -0.45 6.77 -7.48
CA GLY A 374 0.75 6.86 -6.66
C GLY A 374 0.64 6.04 -5.38
N ASN A 375 1.80 5.69 -4.82
CA ASN A 375 1.91 4.73 -3.74
C ASN A 375 2.82 5.23 -2.59
N VAL A 376 2.80 4.55 -1.44
CA VAL A 376 3.73 4.80 -0.33
C VAL A 376 4.33 3.45 0.06
N ALA A 377 5.66 3.38 0.07
CA ALA A 377 6.39 2.19 0.46
C ALA A 377 6.03 1.78 1.90
N THR A 378 5.87 0.48 2.13
CA THR A 378 5.55 -0.05 3.44
C THR A 378 6.63 0.33 4.46
N GLY A 379 6.20 0.87 5.60
CA GLY A 379 7.10 1.33 6.66
C GLY A 379 7.77 2.69 6.39
N ALA A 380 7.55 3.33 5.24
CA ALA A 380 8.05 4.68 4.97
C ALA A 380 7.51 5.68 6.00
N LEU A 381 8.30 6.71 6.28
CA LEU A 381 7.86 7.81 7.13
C LEU A 381 6.81 8.61 6.33
N PRO A 382 5.58 8.81 6.84
CA PRO A 382 4.58 9.57 6.10
C PRO A 382 5.06 10.98 5.78
N ASN A 383 4.84 11.43 4.55
CA ASN A 383 5.16 12.79 4.14
C ASN A 383 3.90 13.67 4.17
N ARG A 384 3.96 14.74 4.97
CA ARG A 384 2.90 15.75 5.05
C ARG A 384 3.13 16.92 4.10
N GLN A 385 4.33 17.16 3.60
CA GLN A 385 4.57 18.23 2.63
C GLN A 385 4.10 17.79 1.25
N ARG A 386 2.97 18.32 0.79
CA ARG A 386 2.29 17.83 -0.42
C ARG A 386 2.14 18.92 -1.48
N TYR A 387 0.92 19.44 -1.64
CA TYR A 387 0.58 20.41 -2.67
C TYR A 387 1.25 21.77 -2.40
N GLN A 388 1.99 22.26 -3.39
CA GLN A 388 2.85 23.46 -3.30
C GLN A 388 3.79 23.44 -2.09
N GLY A 389 4.17 22.27 -1.59
CA GLY A 389 5.01 22.09 -0.41
C GLY A 389 4.34 22.38 0.94
N ASN A 390 3.03 22.64 0.96
CA ASN A 390 2.29 22.91 2.19
C ASN A 390 1.96 21.61 2.94
N GLU A 391 1.79 21.74 4.26
CA GLU A 391 1.47 20.59 5.12
C GLU A 391 0.02 20.15 4.90
N TYR A 392 -0.19 18.92 4.46
CA TYR A 392 -1.49 18.28 4.38
C TYR A 392 -1.72 17.37 5.60
N ARG A 393 -2.89 17.53 6.21
CA ARG A 393 -3.28 16.87 7.46
C ARG A 393 -4.48 15.98 7.23
N GLU A 394 -4.30 14.69 7.42
CA GLU A 394 -5.30 13.64 7.18
C GLU A 394 -5.86 13.06 8.48
N GLU A 395 -5.25 13.41 9.62
CA GLU A 395 -5.56 12.85 10.93
C GLU A 395 -7.01 13.12 11.33
N ALA A 396 -7.67 12.13 11.93
CA ALA A 396 -9.10 12.13 12.23
C ALA A 396 -10.01 12.47 11.02
N GLY A 397 -9.52 12.32 9.78
CA GLY A 397 -10.28 12.65 8.57
C GLY A 397 -10.31 14.14 8.22
N LEU A 398 -9.44 14.98 8.80
CA LEU A 398 -9.44 16.43 8.63
C LEU A 398 -9.31 16.84 7.15
N ASN A 399 -8.34 16.26 6.45
CA ASN A 399 -8.07 16.51 5.03
C ASN A 399 -7.89 18.01 4.71
N TRP A 400 -7.17 18.75 5.55
CA TRP A 400 -6.89 20.18 5.36
C TRP A 400 -5.42 20.44 5.07
N MET A 401 -5.13 21.54 4.38
CA MET A 401 -3.78 22.03 4.13
C MET A 401 -3.48 23.28 4.95
N ASP A 402 -2.26 23.36 5.48
CA ASP A 402 -1.73 24.54 6.13
C ASP A 402 -0.93 25.40 5.15
N PHE A 403 -1.52 26.49 4.68
CA PHE A 403 -0.82 27.50 3.89
C PHE A 403 -0.17 28.57 4.77
N HIS A 404 0.25 28.17 5.97
CA HIS A 404 0.87 28.97 7.02
C HIS A 404 -0.07 30.02 7.63
N ASN A 405 -0.65 30.90 6.82
CA ASN A 405 -1.53 31.99 7.27
C ASN A 405 -3.00 31.58 7.36
N ARG A 406 -3.42 30.63 6.53
CA ARG A 406 -4.80 30.13 6.49
C ARG A 406 -4.81 28.64 6.26
N GLN A 407 -5.85 27.99 6.78
CA GLN A 407 -6.15 26.61 6.43
C GLN A 407 -6.95 26.58 5.13
N TYR A 408 -6.72 25.55 4.34
CA TYR A 408 -7.31 25.35 3.03
C TYR A 408 -7.91 23.95 2.94
N ASP A 409 -9.09 23.85 2.35
CA ASP A 409 -9.74 22.59 2.07
C ASP A 409 -9.62 22.26 0.57
N PRO A 410 -8.75 21.31 0.18
CA PRO A 410 -8.55 20.95 -1.22
C PRO A 410 -9.75 20.28 -1.86
N GLN A 411 -10.67 19.72 -1.06
CA GLN A 411 -11.91 19.13 -1.57
C GLN A 411 -12.88 20.22 -2.06
N LEU A 412 -12.90 21.36 -1.37
CA LEU A 412 -13.75 22.50 -1.69
C LEU A 412 -13.07 23.53 -2.61
N GLY A 413 -11.74 23.44 -2.74
CA GLY A 413 -10.96 24.42 -3.48
C GLY A 413 -10.93 25.80 -2.82
N ARG A 414 -11.02 25.90 -1.48
CA ARG A 414 -11.14 27.19 -0.76
C ARG A 414 -10.38 27.26 0.56
N PHE A 415 -10.02 28.48 0.95
CA PHE A 415 -9.59 28.77 2.31
C PHE A 415 -10.75 28.74 3.29
N LEU A 416 -10.46 28.34 4.53
CA LEU A 416 -11.43 28.16 5.61
C LEU A 416 -11.65 29.43 6.44
N GLY A 417 -10.96 30.51 6.10
CA GLY A 417 -11.10 31.82 6.72
C GLY A 417 -10.86 32.94 5.72
N VAL A 418 -11.36 34.13 6.06
CA VAL A 418 -11.19 35.34 5.26
C VAL A 418 -9.71 35.71 5.18
N ASP A 419 -9.30 36.28 4.05
CA ASP A 419 -7.95 36.79 3.89
C ASP A 419 -7.70 37.95 4.86
N ALA A 420 -6.68 37.82 5.72
CA ALA A 420 -6.32 38.88 6.66
C ALA A 420 -5.88 40.18 5.95
N LEU A 421 -5.50 40.08 4.67
CA LEU A 421 -5.13 41.20 3.82
C LEU A 421 -6.16 41.45 2.72
N ALA A 422 -7.43 41.04 2.90
CA ALA A 422 -8.49 41.20 1.91
C ALA A 422 -8.64 42.64 1.39
N ASP A 423 -8.44 43.63 2.26
CA ASP A 423 -8.55 45.05 1.93
C ASP A 423 -7.21 45.71 1.58
N ALA A 424 -6.11 44.95 1.54
CA ALA A 424 -4.78 45.47 1.21
C ALA A 424 -4.61 45.60 -0.31
N GLY A 425 -4.11 46.76 -0.77
CA GLY A 425 -3.81 46.99 -2.19
C GLY A 425 -2.74 46.03 -2.72
N GLY A 426 -2.88 45.56 -3.97
CA GLY A 426 -1.90 44.67 -4.62
C GLY A 426 -2.17 43.17 -4.44
N GLN A 427 -3.36 42.78 -3.98
CA GLN A 427 -3.72 41.38 -3.73
C GLN A 427 -3.55 40.45 -4.94
N GLN A 428 -3.64 40.97 -6.16
CA GLN A 428 -3.34 40.23 -7.40
C GLN A 428 -1.91 39.68 -7.47
N VAL A 429 -0.98 40.20 -6.66
CA VAL A 429 0.43 39.80 -6.59
C VAL A 429 0.70 38.85 -5.40
N LEU A 430 -0.17 38.86 -4.39
CA LEU A 430 0.01 38.13 -3.11
C LEU A 430 -0.87 36.89 -2.99
N SER A 431 -1.82 36.71 -3.92
CA SER A 431 -2.60 35.48 -4.03
C SER A 431 -1.76 34.41 -4.73
N PRO A 432 -1.77 33.14 -4.27
CA PRO A 432 -1.05 32.05 -4.94
C PRO A 432 -1.39 31.86 -6.41
#